data_AF-A0A318D5G4-F1
#
_entry.id   AF-A0A318D5G4-F1
#
_cell.length_a   1.000
_cell.length_b   1.000
_cell.length_c   1.000
_cell.angle_alpha   90.00
_cell.angle_beta   90.00
_cell.angle_gamma   90.00
#
_symmetry.space_group_name_H-M   'P 1'
#
loop_
_entity.id
_entity.type
_entity.pdbx_description
1 polymer ?
#
loop_
_entity_poly.entity_id
_entity_poly.type
_entity_poly.pdbx_seq_one_letter_code
_entity_poly.pdbx_strand_id
1 'polypeptide(L)'
;MKTPIVVLGVIFGLATGSVHANDAEALKRLDIRACEAQTQVKTNQEGEQEQKPCECEIENTDYEALAEAKKNGDLAKIQEINEEAKEACAE
;
A
#
# COMPACT_ATOMS: atom_id res chain seq x y z
N MET A 1 13.83 30.91 -52.54
CA MET A 1 13.72 29.51 -52.06
C MET A 1 13.21 29.56 -50.63
N LYS A 2 12.09 28.94 -50.30
CA LYS A 2 11.50 28.96 -48.96
C LYS A 2 11.06 27.55 -48.62
N THR A 3 11.77 26.93 -47.69
CA THR A 3 11.64 25.54 -47.27
C THR A 3 10.31 25.31 -46.55
N PRO A 4 9.61 24.19 -46.77
CA PRO A 4 8.43 23.85 -45.99
C PRO A 4 8.84 23.29 -44.63
N ILE A 5 8.31 23.90 -43.57
CA ILE A 5 8.45 23.46 -42.18
C ILE A 5 7.70 22.14 -42.04
N VAL A 6 8.45 21.05 -41.84
CA VAL A 6 7.91 19.73 -41.49
C VAL A 6 7.52 19.77 -40.01
N VAL A 7 6.22 19.84 -39.73
CA VAL A 7 5.68 19.68 -38.39
C VAL A 7 5.68 18.18 -38.07
N LEU A 8 6.75 17.69 -37.43
CA LEU A 8 6.74 16.39 -36.76
C LEU A 8 5.88 16.50 -35.50
N GLY A 9 4.59 16.19 -35.64
CA GLY A 9 3.69 15.96 -34.51
C GLY A 9 4.06 14.66 -33.81
N VAL A 10 4.80 14.74 -32.70
CA VAL A 10 5.03 13.62 -31.80
C VAL A 10 3.74 13.38 -31.01
N ILE A 11 2.98 12.37 -31.41
CA ILE A 11 1.82 11.89 -30.65
C ILE A 11 2.36 11.10 -29.45
N PHE A 12 2.50 11.78 -28.32
CA PHE A 12 2.74 11.14 -27.02
C PHE A 12 1.39 10.70 -26.46
N GLY A 13 0.81 9.67 -27.07
CA GLY A 13 -0.52 9.17 -26.77
C GLY A 13 -0.49 7.96 -25.84
N LEU A 14 -0.55 8.24 -24.53
CA LEU A 14 -1.10 7.38 -23.48
C LEU A 14 -0.49 5.98 -23.35
N ALA A 15 0.64 5.92 -22.65
CA ALA A 15 0.88 4.77 -21.78
C ALA A 15 -0.17 4.81 -20.65
N THR A 16 -1.36 4.27 -20.88
CA THR A 16 -2.24 3.86 -19.78
C THR A 16 -1.58 2.65 -19.13
N GLY A 17 -0.62 2.94 -18.25
CA GLY A 17 -0.01 1.95 -17.39
C GLY A 17 -1.09 1.32 -16.55
N SER A 18 -1.38 0.05 -16.83
CA SER A 18 -2.01 -0.86 -15.89
C SER A 18 -1.05 -1.07 -14.72
N VAL A 19 -1.03 -0.11 -13.81
CA VAL A 19 -0.32 -0.12 -12.52
C VAL A 19 -1.39 -0.44 -11.48
N HIS A 20 -1.76 -1.71 -11.34
CA HIS A 20 -2.79 -2.11 -10.36
C HIS A 20 -2.29 -3.15 -9.34
N ALA A 21 -1.18 -3.84 -9.62
CA ALA A 21 -0.55 -4.73 -8.63
C ALA A 21 0.44 -4.02 -7.70
N ASN A 22 1.03 -2.91 -8.14
CA ASN A 22 2.12 -2.25 -7.39
C ASN A 22 1.63 -1.55 -6.11
N ASP A 23 0.37 -1.10 -6.06
CA ASP A 23 -0.13 -0.31 -4.92
C ASP A 23 -0.40 -1.18 -3.69
N ALA A 24 -0.98 -2.37 -3.85
CA ALA A 24 -1.21 -3.32 -2.76
C ALA A 24 0.12 -3.85 -2.18
N GLU A 25 1.06 -4.22 -3.04
CA GLU A 25 2.40 -4.67 -2.61
C GLU A 25 3.19 -3.54 -1.93
N ALA A 26 3.03 -2.29 -2.38
CA ALA A 26 3.65 -1.13 -1.74
C ALA A 26 3.09 -0.88 -0.34
N LEU A 27 1.75 -0.96 -0.16
CA LEU A 27 1.12 -0.83 1.15
C LEU A 27 1.60 -1.91 2.12
N LYS A 28 1.63 -3.18 1.68
CA LYS A 28 2.13 -4.28 2.49
C LYS A 28 3.59 -4.08 2.93
N ARG A 29 4.46 -3.64 2.01
CA ARG A 29 5.87 -3.35 2.35
C ARG A 29 6.03 -2.18 3.32
N LEU A 30 5.15 -1.18 3.25
CA LEU A 30 5.17 -0.06 4.19
C LEU A 30 4.78 -0.52 5.59
N ASP A 31 3.75 -1.35 5.72
CA ASP A 31 3.32 -1.87 7.01
C ASP A 31 4.36 -2.83 7.62
N ILE A 32 4.96 -3.73 6.83
CA ILE A 32 6.08 -4.57 7.29
C ILE A 32 7.21 -3.71 7.85
N ARG A 33 7.61 -2.65 7.13
CA ARG A 33 8.66 -1.74 7.60
C ARG A 33 8.25 -1.01 8.88
N ALA A 34 6.99 -0.56 8.98
CA ALA A 34 6.48 0.09 10.18
C ALA A 34 6.50 -0.87 11.39
N CYS A 35 6.17 -2.14 11.15
CA CYS A 35 6.22 -3.22 12.13
C CYS A 35 7.66 -3.49 12.63
N GLU A 36 8.59 -3.65 11.69
CA GLU A 36 10.00 -3.84 11.98
C GLU A 36 10.60 -2.62 12.71
N ALA A 37 10.18 -1.40 12.35
CA ALA A 37 10.62 -0.18 13.02
C ALA A 37 10.09 -0.06 14.46
N GLN A 38 8.84 -0.46 14.73
CA GLN A 38 8.31 -0.52 16.11
C GLN A 38 9.15 -1.45 16.99
N THR A 39 9.62 -2.55 16.42
CA THR A 39 10.50 -3.50 17.14
C THR A 39 11.85 -2.86 17.49
N GLN A 40 12.48 -2.18 16.52
CA GLN A 40 13.83 -1.61 16.70
C GLN A 40 13.87 -0.45 17.71
N VAL A 41 12.76 0.24 17.93
CA VAL A 41 12.67 1.30 18.96
C VAL A 41 12.55 0.71 20.37
N LYS A 42 12.09 -0.54 20.52
CA LYS A 42 11.84 -1.21 21.81
C LYS A 42 12.88 -2.30 22.09
N THR A 43 14.15 -1.90 22.25
CA THR A 43 15.30 -2.78 22.52
C THR A 43 15.38 -3.35 23.96
N ASN A 44 14.26 -3.58 24.64
CA ASN A 44 14.24 -4.18 25.98
C ASN A 44 13.01 -5.08 26.15
N GLN A 45 13.09 -6.36 25.78
CA GLN A 45 12.14 -7.46 26.09
C GLN A 45 10.63 -7.30 25.77
N GLU A 46 10.10 -6.09 25.55
CA GLU A 46 8.72 -5.78 25.15
C GLU A 46 8.55 -5.82 23.62
N GLY A 47 9.63 -5.61 22.84
CA GLY A 47 9.58 -5.60 21.38
C GLY A 47 9.19 -6.94 20.74
N GLU A 48 9.46 -8.07 21.39
CA GLU A 48 9.05 -9.41 20.91
C GLU A 48 7.55 -9.71 21.16
N GLN A 49 6.93 -9.09 22.18
CA GLN A 49 5.50 -9.25 22.44
C GLN A 49 4.63 -8.40 21.50
N GLU A 50 5.14 -7.26 21.03
CA GLU A 50 4.44 -6.39 20.07
C GLU A 50 4.66 -6.76 18.59
N GLN A 51 5.63 -7.63 18.27
CA GLN A 51 5.80 -8.14 16.91
C GLN A 51 4.63 -9.00 16.45
N LYS A 52 4.20 -9.94 17.30
CA LYS A 52 3.12 -10.89 16.97
C LYS A 52 1.80 -10.26 16.54
N PRO A 53 1.25 -9.25 17.24
CA PRO A 53 0.00 -8.62 16.82
C PRO A 53 0.16 -7.86 15.50
N CYS A 54 1.28 -7.17 15.31
CA CYS A 54 1.52 -6.38 14.10
C CYS A 54 1.78 -7.24 12.86
N GLU A 55 2.52 -8.36 12.99
CA GLU A 55 2.70 -9.33 11.89
C GLU A 55 1.37 -10.01 11.54
N CYS A 56 0.56 -10.33 12.55
CA CYS A 56 -0.78 -10.88 12.37
C CYS A 56 -1.70 -9.90 11.64
N GLU A 57 -1.71 -8.61 12.01
CA GLU A 57 -2.53 -7.59 11.33
C GLU A 57 -2.15 -7.50 9.84
N ILE A 58 -0.85 -7.53 9.53
CA ILE A 58 -0.34 -7.52 8.14
C ILE A 58 -0.77 -8.79 7.37
N GLU A 59 -0.76 -9.96 8.00
CA GLU A 59 -1.19 -11.19 7.33
C GLU A 59 -2.70 -11.25 7.09
N ASN A 60 -3.49 -10.62 7.95
CA ASN A 60 -4.96 -10.58 7.85
C ASN A 60 -5.50 -9.36 7.09
N THR A 61 -4.66 -8.38 6.74
CA THR A 61 -5.09 -7.23 5.95
C THR A 61 -5.26 -7.58 4.47
N ASP A 62 -6.46 -7.38 3.93
CA ASP A 62 -6.70 -7.43 2.48
C ASP A 62 -6.17 -6.15 1.80
N TYR A 63 -4.90 -6.21 1.39
CA TYR A 63 -4.21 -5.09 0.75
C TYR A 63 -4.74 -4.70 -0.63
N GLU A 64 -5.36 -5.64 -1.35
CA GLU A 64 -6.00 -5.31 -2.63
C GLU A 64 -7.28 -4.51 -2.40
N ALA A 65 -8.12 -4.95 -1.46
CA ALA A 65 -9.30 -4.20 -1.04
C ALA A 65 -8.93 -2.86 -0.40
N LEU A 66 -7.85 -2.80 0.39
CA LEU A 66 -7.36 -1.57 1.01
C LEU A 66 -6.84 -0.57 -0.04
N ALA A 67 -6.09 -1.03 -1.03
CA ALA A 67 -5.61 -0.19 -2.13
C ALA A 67 -6.78 0.37 -2.94
N GLU A 68 -7.78 -0.47 -3.25
CA GLU A 68 -8.98 -0.05 -3.97
C GLU A 68 -9.80 0.97 -3.15
N ALA A 69 -10.00 0.73 -1.85
CA ALA A 69 -10.73 1.63 -0.97
C ALA A 69 -10.00 2.99 -0.81
N LYS A 70 -8.67 2.99 -0.66
CA LYS A 70 -7.86 4.23 -0.65
C LYS A 70 -7.96 5.01 -1.95
N LYS A 71 -7.98 4.33 -3.10
CA LYS A 71 -8.13 4.95 -4.41
C LYS A 71 -9.52 5.58 -4.57
N ASN A 72 -10.56 4.91 -4.10
CA ASN A 72 -11.94 5.37 -4.19
C ASN A 72 -12.30 6.40 -3.10
N GLY A 73 -11.40 6.63 -2.13
CA GLY A 73 -11.66 7.50 -0.99
C GLY A 73 -12.70 6.94 -0.02
N ASP A 74 -12.91 5.63 -0.02
CA ASP A 74 -13.91 4.95 0.81
C ASP A 74 -13.37 4.74 2.23
N LEU A 75 -13.57 5.76 3.06
CA LEU A 75 -13.09 5.76 4.45
C LEU A 75 -13.77 4.71 5.32
N ALA A 76 -15.01 4.31 4.98
CA ALA A 76 -15.74 3.29 5.73
C ALA A 76 -15.11 1.93 5.49
N LYS A 77 -14.87 1.60 4.21
CA LYS A 77 -14.24 0.34 3.82
C LYS A 77 -12.78 0.24 4.29
N ILE A 78 -12.04 1.36 4.31
CA ILE A 78 -10.70 1.39 4.91
C ILE A 78 -10.75 1.07 6.41
N GLN A 79 -11.72 1.60 7.15
CA GLN A 79 -11.84 1.33 8.58
C GLN A 79 -12.21 -0.13 8.83
N GLU A 80 -13.22 -0.63 8.11
CA GLU A 80 -13.66 -2.02 8.18
C GLU A 80 -12.49 -3.00 7.96
N ILE A 81 -11.70 -2.84 6.90
CA ILE A 81 -10.55 -3.72 6.62
C ILE A 81 -9.51 -3.69 7.75
N ASN A 82 -9.25 -2.51 8.34
CA ASN A 82 -8.29 -2.42 9.45
C ASN A 82 -8.86 -2.98 10.76
N GLU A 83 -10.17 -2.85 11.00
CA GLU A 83 -10.84 -3.42 12.17
C GLU A 83 -10.90 -4.95 12.07
N GLU A 84 -11.23 -5.50 10.91
CA GLU A 84 -11.22 -6.96 10.68
C GLU A 84 -9.82 -7.55 10.89
N ALA A 85 -8.78 -6.90 10.36
CA ALA A 85 -7.40 -7.34 10.57
C ALA A 85 -7.00 -7.29 12.05
N LYS A 86 -7.49 -6.30 12.81
CA LYS A 86 -7.27 -6.19 14.26
C LYS A 86 -8.02 -7.23 15.06
N GLU A 87 -9.29 -7.44 14.75
CA GLU A 87 -10.15 -8.43 15.43
C GLU A 87 -9.63 -9.84 15.19
N ALA A 88 -9.11 -10.14 13.99
CA ALA A 88 -8.47 -11.43 13.68
C ALA A 88 -7.24 -11.72 14.56
N CYS A 89 -6.62 -10.66 15.11
CA CYS A 89 -5.40 -10.74 15.91
C CYS A 89 -5.62 -10.42 17.39
N ALA A 90 -6.86 -10.10 17.77
CA ALA A 90 -7.28 -9.90 19.15
C ALA A 90 -7.73 -11.25 19.75
N GLU A 91 -6.77 -12.02 20.28
CA GLU A 91 -7.05 -13.13 21.20
C GLU A 91 -7.31 -12.65 22.63
#